data_AF-A0A4V3PB50-F1
#
_entry.id   AF-A0A4V3PB50-F1
#
_cell.length_a   1.000
_cell.length_b   1.000
_cell.length_c   1.000
_cell.angle_alpha   90.00
_cell.angle_beta   90.00
_cell.angle_gamma   90.00
#
_symmetry.space_group_name_H-M   'P 1'
#
loop_
_entity.id
_entity.type
_entity.pdbx_description
1 polymer ?
#
loop_
_entity_poly.entity_id
_entity_poly.type
_entity_poly.pdbx_seq_one_letter_code
_entity_poly.pdbx_strand_id
1 'polypeptide(L)'
;ALAVNLKACFWLAQAVAPAMRANGFGRILVTSSVSARVAMAGGAHYSAAKAGVNAFIRGAAFEFARDGITVNGVEPGFIAKPGRGTMSQPKVADRL
;
A
#
# COMPACT_ATOMS: atom_id res chain seq x y z
N ALA A 1 -12.87 1.25 2.08
CA ALA A 1 -11.39 1.21 2.06
C ALA A 1 -10.81 -0.21 2.13
N LEU A 2 -11.17 -1.04 3.13
CA LEU A 2 -10.51 -2.32 3.37
C LEU A 2 -10.58 -3.31 2.20
N ALA A 3 -11.73 -3.49 1.55
CA ALA A 3 -11.86 -4.45 0.46
C ALA A 3 -10.92 -4.15 -0.72
N VAL A 4 -10.89 -2.89 -1.16
CA VAL A 4 -10.08 -2.48 -2.30
C VAL A 4 -8.61 -2.30 -1.94
N ASN A 5 -8.29 -1.72 -0.77
CA ASN A 5 -6.90 -1.39 -0.44
C ASN A 5 -6.15 -2.54 0.24
N LEU A 6 -6.81 -3.29 1.12
CA LEU A 6 -6.17 -4.31 1.93
C LEU A 6 -6.48 -5.72 1.41
N LYS A 7 -7.76 -6.06 1.20
CA LYS A 7 -8.13 -7.41 0.76
C LYS A 7 -7.54 -7.78 -0.60
N ALA A 8 -7.51 -6.80 -1.52
CA ALA A 8 -6.91 -6.99 -2.83
C ALA A 8 -5.42 -7.41 -2.76
N CYS A 9 -4.66 -6.95 -1.76
CA CYS A 9 -3.26 -7.34 -1.61
C CYS A 9 -3.10 -8.84 -1.36
N PHE A 10 -3.93 -9.44 -0.50
CA PHE A 10 -3.90 -10.88 -0.25
C PHE A 10 -4.26 -11.68 -1.51
N TRP A 11 -5.34 -11.29 -2.19
CA TRP A 11 -5.82 -12.00 -3.37
C TRP A 11 -4.86 -11.93 -4.55
N LEU A 12 -4.29 -10.74 -4.81
CA LEU A 12 -3.32 -10.58 -5.89
C LEU A 12 -2.02 -11.34 -5.58
N ALA A 13 -1.53 -11.28 -4.34
CA ALA A 13 -0.35 -12.05 -3.95
C ALA A 13 -0.58 -13.56 -4.06
N GLN A 14 -1.73 -14.05 -3.60
CA GLN A 14 -2.11 -15.46 -3.74
C GLN A 14 -2.19 -15.89 -5.21
N ALA A 15 -2.76 -15.04 -6.08
CA ALA A 15 -2.91 -15.35 -7.49
C ALA A 15 -1.57 -15.43 -8.24
N VAL A 16 -0.61 -14.56 -7.91
CA VAL A 16 0.70 -14.54 -8.61
C VAL A 16 1.74 -15.50 -8.02
N ALA A 17 1.57 -15.92 -6.76
CA ALA A 17 2.55 -16.74 -6.05
C ALA A 17 2.91 -18.05 -6.77
N PRO A 18 1.97 -18.85 -7.35
CA PRO A 18 2.32 -20.08 -8.04
C PRO A 18 3.26 -19.85 -9.24
N ALA A 19 3.01 -18.82 -10.05
CA ALA A 19 3.85 -18.49 -11.19
C ALA A 19 5.24 -17.99 -10.78
N MET A 20 5.31 -17.14 -9.75
CA MET A 20 6.59 -16.65 -9.22
C MET A 20 7.43 -17.77 -8.59
N ARG A 21 6.79 -18.72 -7.90
CA ARG A 21 7.43 -19.93 -7.35
C ARG A 21 7.98 -20.82 -8.45
N ALA A 22 7.19 -21.09 -9.49
CA ALA A 22 7.64 -21.89 -10.62
C ALA A 22 8.85 -21.26 -11.34
N ASN A 23 8.94 -19.93 -11.33
CA ASN A 23 10.05 -19.17 -11.89
C ASN A 23 11.26 -19.03 -10.93
N GLY A 24 11.15 -19.44 -9.66
CA GLY A 24 12.18 -19.25 -8.63
C GLY A 24 12.52 -17.77 -8.34
N PHE A 25 11.69 -16.84 -8.81
CA PHE A 25 11.90 -15.40 -8.72
C PHE A 25 10.58 -14.64 -8.85
N GLY A 26 10.38 -13.64 -7.97
CA GLY A 26 9.25 -12.73 -8.08
C GLY A 26 9.46 -11.41 -7.35
N ARG A 27 8.77 -10.35 -7.78
CA ARG A 27 8.81 -9.03 -7.16
C ARG A 27 7.38 -8.48 -7.04
N ILE A 28 6.95 -8.20 -5.81
CA ILE A 28 5.66 -7.59 -5.53
C ILE A 28 5.91 -6.20 -4.94
N LEU A 29 5.38 -5.17 -5.59
CA LEU A 29 5.43 -3.78 -5.11
C LEU A 29 4.02 -3.31 -4.78
N VAL A 30 3.82 -2.88 -3.53
CA VAL A 30 2.51 -2.43 -3.04
C VAL A 30 2.51 -0.93 -2.76
N THR A 31 1.49 -0.23 -3.23
CA THR A 31 1.32 1.20 -2.93
C THR A 31 0.55 1.39 -1.63
N SER A 32 1.24 1.78 -0.57
CA SER A 32 0.67 2.17 0.73
C SER A 32 0.36 3.68 0.75
N SER A 33 0.59 4.37 1.87
CA SER A 33 0.46 5.82 2.05
C SER A 33 1.11 6.25 3.36
N VAL A 34 1.60 7.50 3.45
CA VAL A 34 1.97 8.12 4.73
C VAL A 34 0.82 8.12 5.75
N SER A 35 -0.43 8.04 5.27
CA SER A 35 -1.63 7.92 6.11
C SER A 35 -1.67 6.62 6.93
N ALA A 36 -0.81 5.64 6.61
CA ALA A 36 -0.63 4.44 7.44
C ALA A 36 0.04 4.76 8.78
N ARG A 37 0.73 5.90 8.88
CA ARG A 37 1.51 6.32 10.06
C ARG A 37 1.04 7.66 10.64
N VAL A 38 0.57 8.55 9.77
CA VAL A 38 0.11 9.89 10.15
C VAL A 38 -1.40 9.97 9.99
N ALA A 39 -2.10 10.37 11.05
CA ALA A 39 -3.54 10.53 11.02
C ALA A 39 -3.95 11.76 10.20
N MET A 40 -5.05 11.62 9.45
CA MET A 40 -5.72 12.74 8.78
C MET A 40 -7.20 12.77 9.19
N ALA A 41 -7.74 13.97 9.40
CA ALA A 41 -9.15 14.16 9.71
C ALA A 41 -10.05 13.49 8.65
N GLY A 42 -11.04 12.72 9.09
CA GLY A 42 -11.90 11.93 8.19
C GLY A 42 -11.25 10.67 7.57
N GLY A 43 -9.97 10.43 7.83
CA GLY A 43 -9.17 9.38 7.18
C GLY A 43 -9.10 8.03 7.91
N ALA A 44 -9.83 7.81 9.01
CA ALA A 44 -9.64 6.65 9.89
C ALA A 44 -9.71 5.30 9.16
N HIS A 45 -10.75 5.10 8.35
CA HIS A 45 -10.98 3.87 7.58
C HIS A 45 -9.92 3.65 6.49
N TYR A 46 -9.38 4.72 5.89
CA TYR A 46 -8.29 4.64 4.92
C TYR A 46 -6.96 4.36 5.59
N SER A 47 -6.66 5.07 6.68
CA SER A 47 -5.46 4.92 7.51
C SER A 47 -5.35 3.50 8.07
N ALA A 48 -6.46 2.96 8.60
CA ALA A 48 -6.53 1.56 9.05
C ALA A 48 -6.22 0.57 7.91
N ALA A 49 -6.80 0.78 6.72
CA ALA A 49 -6.51 -0.07 5.57
C ALA A 49 -5.03 0.00 5.15
N LYS A 50 -4.42 1.20 5.13
CA LYS A 50 -3.02 1.41 4.74
C LYS A 50 -2.02 0.93 5.80
N ALA A 51 -2.35 1.06 7.08
CA ALA A 51 -1.60 0.42 8.17
C ALA A 51 -1.63 -1.11 8.04
N GLY A 52 -2.80 -1.68 7.70
CA GLY A 52 -2.93 -3.10 7.38
C GLY A 52 -2.10 -3.51 6.17
N VAL A 53 -2.02 -2.68 5.12
CA VAL A 53 -1.14 -2.91 3.97
C VAL A 53 0.33 -2.98 4.39
N ASN A 54 0.76 -2.09 5.28
CA ASN A 54 2.13 -2.11 5.82
C ASN A 54 2.42 -3.40 6.61
N ALA A 55 1.45 -3.89 7.38
CA ALA A 55 1.58 -5.18 8.06
C ALA A 55 1.64 -6.35 7.06
N PHE A 56 0.78 -6.33 6.04
CA PHE A 56 0.78 -7.32 4.96
C PHE A 56 2.13 -7.38 4.24
N ILE A 57 2.72 -6.24 3.85
CA ILE A 57 4.02 -6.19 3.16
C ILE A 57 5.09 -6.93 3.97
N ARG A 58 5.17 -6.66 5.30
CA ARG A 58 6.15 -7.31 6.18
C ARG A 58 5.90 -8.81 6.31
N GLY A 59 4.65 -9.22 6.53
CA GLY A 59 4.29 -10.63 6.65
C GLY A 59 4.57 -11.42 5.36
N ALA A 60 4.08 -10.92 4.23
CA ALA A 60 4.26 -11.55 2.93
C ALA A 60 5.72 -11.59 2.48
N ALA A 61 6.52 -10.55 2.78
CA ALA A 61 7.95 -10.56 2.52
C ALA A 61 8.65 -11.69 3.26
N PHE A 62 8.29 -11.93 4.52
CA PHE A 62 8.84 -13.02 5.33
C PHE A 62 8.39 -14.39 4.80
N GLU A 63 7.10 -14.54 4.51
CA GLU A 63 6.52 -15.81 4.02
C GLU A 63 7.09 -16.24 2.67
N PHE A 64 7.28 -15.30 1.73
CA PHE A 64 7.72 -15.62 0.37
C PHE A 64 9.23 -15.56 0.16
N ALA A 65 10.02 -15.20 1.18
CA ALA A 65 11.48 -15.06 1.06
C ALA A 65 12.15 -16.33 0.54
N ARG A 66 11.71 -17.51 1.00
CA ARG A 66 12.26 -18.82 0.57
C ARG A 66 11.97 -19.16 -0.89
N ASP A 67 10.94 -18.54 -1.47
CA ASP A 67 10.52 -18.75 -2.85
C ASP A 67 11.27 -17.83 -3.83
N GLY A 68 12.26 -17.04 -3.37
CA GLY A 68 12.97 -16.06 -4.21
C GLY A 68 12.14 -14.81 -4.51
N ILE A 69 11.04 -14.60 -3.77
CA ILE A 69 10.08 -13.51 -3.98
C ILE A 69 10.31 -12.43 -2.92
N THR A 70 10.44 -11.18 -3.36
CA THR A 70 10.47 -10.03 -2.43
C THR A 70 9.16 -9.27 -2.49
N VAL A 71 8.66 -8.82 -1.34
CA VAL A 71 7.50 -7.94 -1.23
C VAL A 71 7.94 -6.63 -0.60
N ASN A 72 7.74 -5.53 -1.31
CA ASN A 72 8.09 -4.19 -0.84
C ASN A 72 6.91 -3.23 -0.99
N GLY A 73 6.97 -2.09 -0.31
CA GLY A 73 5.96 -1.07 -0.46
C GLY A 73 6.51 0.34 -0.51
N VAL A 74 5.75 1.22 -1.16
CA VAL A 74 6.00 2.66 -1.18
C VAL A 74 4.89 3.37 -0.43
N GLU A 75 5.24 4.42 0.33
CA GLU A 75 4.30 5.24 1.10
C GLU A 75 4.27 6.66 0.54
N PRO A 76 3.46 6.94 -0.52
CA PRO A 76 3.37 8.29 -1.05
C PRO A 76 2.82 9.27 -0.02
N GLY A 77 3.46 10.44 0.05
CA GLY A 77 2.94 11.64 0.68
C GLY A 77 2.01 12.42 -0.24
N PHE A 78 1.92 13.73 -0.03
CA PHE A 78 1.18 14.59 -0.95
C PHE A 78 1.94 14.73 -2.27
N ILE A 79 1.33 14.22 -3.33
CA ILE A 79 1.85 14.27 -4.70
C ILE A 79 0.88 15.12 -5.51
N ALA A 80 1.41 16.11 -6.24
CA ALA A 80 0.63 16.91 -7.16
C ALA A 80 0.03 16.02 -8.26
N LYS A 81 -1.28 16.12 -8.49
CA LYS A 81 -1.99 15.38 -9.54
C LYS A 81 -2.85 16.33 -10.37
N PRO A 82 -2.78 16.26 -11.71
CA PRO A 82 -3.70 17.02 -12.56
C PRO A 82 -5.16 16.69 -12.21
N GLY A 83 -5.99 17.71 -12.01
CA GLY A 83 -7.45 17.58 -11.84
C GLY A 83 -7.96 16.98 -10.52
N ARG A 84 -7.09 16.56 -9.57
CA ARG A 84 -7.52 15.97 -8.28
C ARG A 84 -6.66 16.32 -7.08
N GLY A 85 -5.86 17.38 -7.17
CA GLY A 85 -5.13 17.94 -6.03
C GLY A 85 -6.05 18.81 -5.16
N THR A 86 -6.93 18.20 -4.36
CA THR A 86 -7.70 18.96 -3.35
C THR A 86 -6.80 19.63 -2.31
N MET A 87 -5.53 19.21 -2.20
CA MET A 87 -4.51 19.84 -1.33
C MET A 87 -3.33 20.46 -2.08
N SER A 88 -3.39 20.57 -3.41
CA SER A 88 -2.48 21.44 -4.16
C SER A 88 -3.03 22.86 -4.30
N GLN A 89 -4.17 23.15 -3.65
CA GLN A 89 -4.68 24.51 -3.52
C GLN A 89 -4.10 25.13 -2.23
N PRO A 90 -3.43 26.31 -2.31
CA PRO A 90 -2.79 26.97 -1.17
C PRO A 90 -3.69 27.08 0.07
N LYS A 91 -5.00 27.31 -0.14
CA LYS A 91 -5.99 27.54 0.91
C LYS A 91 -6.29 26.34 1.83
N VAL A 92 -5.87 25.12 1.49
CA VAL A 92 -6.10 23.92 2.32
C VAL A 92 -4.88 23.58 3.18
N ALA A 93 -3.67 23.96 2.75
CA ALA A 93 -2.46 23.77 3.53
C ALA A 93 -2.45 24.62 4.81
N ASP A 94 -3.06 25.82 4.76
CA ASP A 94 -3.10 26.77 5.88
C ASP A 94 -4.12 26.43 6.99
N ARG A 95 -4.82 25.29 6.89
CA ARG A 95 -5.90 24.87 7.83
C ARG A 95 -5.57 23.62 8.65
N LEU A 96 -4.32 23.18 8.63
CA LEU A 96 -3.77 22.13 9.49
C LEU A 96 -2.70 22.73 10.39
#